data_AF-A0A7S3IRY8-F1
#
_entry.id   AF-A0A7S3IRY8-F1
#
_cell.length_a   1.000
_cell.length_b   1.000
_cell.length_c   1.000
_cell.angle_alpha   90.00
_cell.angle_beta   90.00
_cell.angle_gamma   90.00
#
_symmetry.space_group_name_H-M   'P 1'
#
loop_
_entity.id
_entity.type
_entity.pdbx_description
1 polymer ?
#
loop_
_entity_poly.entity_id
_entity_poly.type
_entity_poly.pdbx_seq_one_letter_code
_entity_poly.pdbx_strand_id
1 'polypeptide(L)'
;MALVYLFLGIAIISDIFMEAIEVITSQTRQIELWEKDGKKKYYIEVPVWNATVANLTLMALGSSAPEILLSVIETVKDIKAVPGELGPSTIVGSAAFNLLVISGVSILAVDETPKKVDDLGVFAVTSIASLFAYIWLYLCLQTWSPDHISPVEAWLTLVFFFVLVGLAFSADKLNQWVEDKKKTQEEIEDQNRRDELKIKKNQ
;
A
#
# COMPACT_ATOMS: atom_id res chain seq x y z
N MET A 1 -18.18 10.79 29.55
CA MET A 1 -16.93 10.67 30.35
C MET A 1 -16.25 9.32 30.12
N ALA A 2 -16.81 8.18 30.58
CA ALA A 2 -16.19 6.85 30.39
C ALA A 2 -15.91 6.49 28.91
N LEU A 3 -16.85 6.81 28.01
CA LEU A 3 -16.70 6.58 26.57
C LEU A 3 -15.49 7.32 25.96
N VAL A 4 -15.26 8.58 26.38
CA VAL A 4 -14.17 9.42 25.88
C VAL A 4 -12.82 8.88 26.32
N TYR A 5 -12.71 8.40 27.57
CA TYR A 5 -11.49 7.74 28.06
C TYR A 5 -11.20 6.43 27.31
N LEU A 6 -12.24 5.68 26.94
CA LEU A 6 -12.10 4.46 26.18
C LEU A 6 -11.62 4.75 24.75
N PHE A 7 -12.18 5.75 24.07
CA PHE A 7 -11.70 6.20 22.76
C PHE A 7 -10.26 6.70 22.81
N LEU A 8 -9.90 7.49 23.83
CA LEU A 8 -8.52 7.95 24.03
C LEU A 8 -7.56 6.76 24.24
N GLY A 9 -7.95 5.78 25.04
CA GLY A 9 -7.15 4.56 25.26
C GLY A 9 -6.94 3.74 23.99
N ILE A 10 -8.00 3.52 23.20
CA ILE A 10 -7.88 2.82 21.91
C ILE A 10 -6.99 3.61 20.95
N ALA A 11 -7.17 4.94 20.84
CA ALA A 11 -6.36 5.77 19.96
C ALA A 11 -4.86 5.68 20.29
N ILE A 12 -4.49 5.75 21.57
CA ILE A 12 -3.09 5.61 22.01
C ILE A 12 -2.52 4.24 21.64
N ILE A 13 -3.29 3.16 21.83
CA ILE A 13 -2.85 1.81 21.50
C ILE A 13 -2.67 1.66 19.98
N SER A 14 -3.59 2.20 19.18
CA SER A 14 -3.49 2.19 17.71
C SER A 14 -2.25 2.95 17.23
N ASP A 15 -1.94 4.09 17.84
CA ASP A 15 -0.78 4.92 17.49
C ASP A 15 0.53 4.18 17.77
N ILE A 16 0.69 3.60 18.97
CA ILE A 16 1.85 2.77 19.33
C ILE A 16 1.97 1.57 18.39
N PHE A 17 0.85 0.93 18.04
CA PHE A 17 0.86 -0.21 17.13
C PHE A 17 1.32 0.20 15.72
N MET A 18 0.83 1.33 15.21
CA MET A 18 1.23 1.86 13.91
C MET A 18 2.71 2.25 13.89
N GLU A 19 3.21 2.92 14.94
CA GLU A 19 4.62 3.27 15.10
C GLU A 19 5.52 2.02 15.08
N ALA A 20 5.09 0.94 15.75
CA ALA A 20 5.82 -0.34 15.73
C ALA A 20 5.88 -0.95 14.32
N ILE A 21 4.81 -0.86 13.53
CA ILE A 21 4.78 -1.32 12.14
C ILE A 21 5.68 -0.46 11.25
N GLU A 22 5.71 0.85 11.46
CA GLU A 22 6.60 1.77 10.73
C GLU A 22 8.08 1.43 10.99
N VAL A 23 8.44 1.14 12.24
CA VAL A 23 9.80 0.70 12.60
C VAL A 23 10.17 -0.63 11.93
N ILE A 24 9.22 -1.58 11.82
CA ILE A 24 9.48 -2.87 11.16
C ILE A 24 9.65 -2.71 9.65
N THR A 25 8.84 -1.86 9.02
CA THR A 25 8.82 -1.67 7.57
C THR A 25 9.98 -0.79 7.07
N SER A 26 10.51 0.09 7.90
CA SER A 26 11.66 0.95 7.61
C SER A 26 13.04 0.29 7.82
N GLN A 27 13.09 -0.99 8.23
CA GLN A 27 14.37 -1.69 8.43
C GLN A 27 15.18 -1.80 7.13
N THR A 28 16.45 -1.42 7.20
CA THR A 28 17.42 -1.56 6.09
C THR A 28 18.43 -2.67 6.39
N ARG A 29 18.92 -3.30 5.32
CA ARG A 29 19.97 -4.32 5.36
C ARG A 29 21.16 -3.86 4.52
N GLN A 30 22.36 -3.98 5.07
CA GLN A 30 23.59 -3.74 4.32
C GLN A 30 23.91 -4.94 3.43
N ILE A 31 24.07 -4.70 2.13
CA ILE A 31 24.54 -5.70 1.16
C ILE A 31 25.91 -5.30 0.62
N GLU A 32 26.80 -6.29 0.52
CA GLU A 32 28.14 -6.12 -0.06
C GLU A 32 28.03 -6.24 -1.59
N LEU A 33 28.29 -5.14 -2.30
CA LEU A 33 28.42 -5.17 -3.75
C LEU A 33 29.89 -5.25 -4.16
N TRP A 34 30.17 -6.14 -5.10
CA TRP A 34 31.47 -6.29 -5.73
C TRP A 34 31.52 -5.41 -6.98
N GLU A 35 32.48 -4.50 -7.03
CA GLU A 35 32.76 -3.73 -8.24
C GLU A 35 33.19 -4.66 -9.39
N LYS A 36 32.82 -4.34 -10.65
CA LYS A 36 33.15 -5.16 -11.84
C LYS A 36 34.66 -5.41 -12.02
N ASP A 37 35.51 -4.57 -11.40
CA ASP A 37 36.97 -4.69 -11.39
C ASP A 37 37.55 -5.50 -10.22
N GLY A 38 36.69 -6.05 -9.33
CA GLY A 38 37.07 -6.97 -8.25
C GLY A 38 37.92 -6.39 -7.11
N LYS A 39 38.19 -5.07 -7.11
CA LYS A 39 39.17 -4.44 -6.20
C LYS A 39 38.59 -3.68 -5.01
N LYS A 40 37.29 -3.35 -4.99
CA LYS A 40 36.66 -2.62 -3.88
C LYS A 40 35.30 -3.20 -3.49
N LYS A 41 35.06 -3.23 -2.18
CA LYS A 41 33.76 -3.54 -1.58
C LYS A 41 33.05 -2.23 -1.24
N TYR A 42 31.79 -2.12 -1.63
CA TYR A 42 30.92 -1.03 -1.22
C TYR A 42 29.75 -1.60 -0.42
N TYR A 43 29.44 -0.97 0.71
CA TYR A 43 28.27 -1.29 1.53
C TYR A 43 27.16 -0.34 1.12
N ILE A 44 26.06 -0.88 0.59
CA ILE A 44 24.84 -0.11 0.38
C ILE A 44 23.74 -0.60 1.32
N GLU A 45 23.01 0.33 1.90
CA GLU A 45 21.83 0.04 2.70
C GLU A 45 20.63 -0.06 1.76
N VAL A 46 20.02 -1.24 1.70
CA VAL A 46 18.80 -1.47 0.94
C VAL A 46 17.64 -1.74 1.90
N PRO A 47 16.44 -1.18 1.67
CA PRO A 47 15.28 -1.51 2.49
C PRO A 47 14.98 -3.00 2.40
N VAL A 48 14.67 -3.62 3.53
CA VAL A 48 14.31 -5.06 3.59
C VAL A 48 12.95 -5.29 2.93
N TRP A 49 12.03 -4.35 3.11
CA TRP A 49 10.68 -4.42 2.58
C TRP A 49 10.55 -3.65 1.27
N ASN A 50 9.80 -4.20 0.32
CA ASN A 50 9.31 -3.43 -0.80
C ASN A 50 8.25 -2.43 -0.31
N ALA A 51 8.42 -1.15 -0.62
CA ALA A 51 7.57 -0.07 -0.12
C ALA A 51 6.08 -0.28 -0.48
N THR A 52 5.78 -0.68 -1.72
CA THR A 52 4.40 -0.98 -2.15
C THR A 52 3.78 -2.11 -1.34
N VAL A 53 4.51 -3.21 -1.14
CA VAL A 53 4.02 -4.34 -0.35
C VAL A 53 3.84 -3.95 1.11
N ALA A 54 4.81 -3.26 1.72
CA ALA A 54 4.72 -2.79 3.09
C ALA A 54 3.51 -1.87 3.32
N ASN A 55 3.28 -0.93 2.40
CA ASN A 55 2.18 0.03 2.47
C ASN A 55 0.81 -0.67 2.34
N LEU A 56 0.66 -1.55 1.34
CA LEU A 56 -0.61 -2.24 1.07
C LEU A 56 -0.95 -3.35 2.08
N THR A 57 0.05 -3.86 2.81
CA THR A 57 -0.14 -4.96 3.75
C THR A 57 0.00 -4.48 5.19
N LEU A 58 1.23 -4.31 5.66
CA LEU A 58 1.54 -4.08 7.06
C LEU A 58 1.04 -2.72 7.54
N MET A 59 1.30 -1.64 6.79
CA MET A 59 0.84 -0.30 7.19
C MET A 59 -0.68 -0.16 7.13
N ALA A 60 -1.31 -0.67 6.06
CA ALA A 60 -2.77 -0.68 5.94
C ALA A 60 -3.43 -1.52 7.05
N LEU A 61 -2.87 -2.70 7.35
CA LEU A 61 -3.32 -3.54 8.47
C LEU A 61 -3.11 -2.84 9.81
N GLY A 62 -1.98 -2.15 9.99
CA GLY A 62 -1.66 -1.32 11.15
C GLY A 62 -2.79 -0.36 11.51
N SER A 63 -3.23 0.41 10.51
CA SER A 63 -4.31 1.39 10.67
C SER A 63 -5.67 0.78 11.00
N SER A 64 -5.98 -0.43 10.50
CA SER A 64 -7.28 -1.11 10.73
C SER A 64 -7.23 -2.21 11.79
N ALA A 65 -6.08 -2.42 12.44
CA ALA A 65 -5.89 -3.49 13.41
C ALA A 65 -6.89 -3.48 14.59
N PRO A 66 -7.25 -2.32 15.19
CA PRO A 66 -8.23 -2.30 16.27
C PRO A 66 -9.63 -2.75 15.81
N GLU A 67 -10.02 -2.37 14.59
CA GLU A 67 -11.32 -2.69 13.99
C GLU A 67 -11.40 -4.18 13.65
N ILE A 68 -10.34 -4.73 13.07
CA ILE A 68 -10.21 -6.15 12.76
C ILE A 68 -10.21 -6.96 14.06
N LEU A 69 -9.44 -6.55 15.07
CA LEU A 69 -9.37 -7.23 16.36
C LEU A 69 -10.73 -7.26 17.04
N LEU A 70 -11.46 -6.13 17.05
CA LEU A 70 -12.81 -6.07 17.61
C LEU A 70 -13.76 -7.01 16.86
N SER A 71 -13.72 -7.01 15.53
CA SER A 71 -14.55 -7.88 14.69
C SER A 71 -14.26 -9.36 14.94
N VAL A 72 -12.99 -9.74 15.13
CA VAL A 72 -12.58 -11.10 15.47
C VAL A 72 -13.05 -11.48 16.88
N ILE A 73 -12.86 -10.61 17.88
CA ILE A 73 -13.31 -10.87 19.25
C ILE A 73 -14.82 -11.04 19.31
N GLU A 74 -15.58 -10.18 18.63
CA GLU A 74 -17.04 -10.26 18.56
C GLU A 74 -17.49 -11.60 17.94
N THR A 75 -16.87 -11.98 16.82
CA THR A 75 -17.17 -13.24 16.12
C THR A 75 -16.80 -14.48 16.94
N VAL A 76 -15.66 -14.47 17.65
CA VAL A 76 -15.19 -15.61 18.46
C VAL A 76 -15.98 -15.75 19.76
N LYS A 77 -16.48 -14.64 20.31
CA LYS A 77 -17.23 -14.63 21.57
C LYS A 77 -18.58 -15.34 21.45
N ASP A 78 -19.22 -15.29 20.28
CA ASP A 78 -20.44 -16.06 20.00
C ASP A 78 -20.45 -16.60 18.56
N ILE A 79 -19.78 -17.73 18.38
CA ILE A 79 -19.64 -18.43 17.08
C ILE A 79 -21.00 -18.90 16.52
N LYS A 80 -22.04 -19.01 17.37
CA LYS A 80 -23.36 -19.51 16.97
C LYS A 80 -24.37 -18.39 16.73
N ALA A 81 -24.09 -17.17 17.19
CA ALA A 81 -24.93 -16.02 16.90
C ALA A 81 -24.77 -15.58 15.44
N VAL A 82 -25.81 -14.92 14.93
CA VAL A 82 -25.73 -14.20 13.66
C VAL A 82 -24.73 -13.07 13.86
N PRO A 83 -23.66 -12.98 13.05
CA PRO A 83 -22.71 -11.87 13.11
C PRO A 83 -23.44 -10.55 12.97
N GLY A 84 -23.03 -9.53 13.73
CA GLY A 84 -23.65 -8.20 13.63
C GLY A 84 -23.46 -7.59 12.24
N GLU A 85 -24.48 -6.87 11.76
CA GLU A 85 -24.43 -6.07 10.51
C GLU A 85 -23.36 -4.95 10.53
N LEU A 86 -22.74 -4.72 11.70
CA LEU A 86 -21.66 -3.76 11.88
C LEU A 86 -20.45 -4.06 10.98
N GLY A 87 -20.13 -5.33 10.72
CA GLY A 87 -18.93 -5.69 9.96
C GLY A 87 -18.86 -5.04 8.57
N PRO A 88 -19.80 -5.35 7.65
CA PRO A 88 -19.81 -4.77 6.32
C PRO A 88 -19.96 -3.24 6.31
N SER A 89 -20.79 -2.69 7.20
CA SER A 89 -21.05 -1.24 7.27
C SER A 89 -19.83 -0.45 7.74
N THR A 90 -19.07 -0.97 8.71
CA THR A 90 -17.79 -0.39 9.15
C THR A 90 -16.73 -0.44 8.04
N ILE A 91 -16.61 -1.56 7.31
CA ILE A 91 -15.65 -1.69 6.19
C ILE A 91 -15.93 -0.64 5.11
N VAL A 92 -17.19 -0.53 4.67
CA VAL A 92 -17.58 0.43 3.63
C VAL A 92 -17.40 1.87 4.10
N GLY A 93 -17.78 2.16 5.35
CA GLY A 93 -17.64 3.48 5.95
C GLY A 93 -16.18 3.95 6.08
N SER A 94 -15.29 3.09 6.57
CA SER A 94 -13.85 3.38 6.71
C SER A 94 -13.20 3.64 5.35
N ALA A 95 -13.49 2.80 4.35
CA ALA A 95 -12.96 2.98 3.01
C ALA A 95 -13.48 4.26 2.32
N ALA A 96 -14.77 4.61 2.51
CA ALA A 96 -15.31 5.88 2.02
C ALA A 96 -14.65 7.09 2.71
N PHE A 97 -14.39 7.02 4.01
CA PHE A 97 -13.71 8.08 4.76
C PHE A 97 -12.26 8.28 4.28
N ASN A 98 -11.52 7.20 4.03
CA ASN A 98 -10.14 7.27 3.53
C ASN A 98 -10.07 7.89 2.12
N LEU A 99 -11.01 7.51 1.23
CA LEU A 99 -11.06 8.02 -0.13
C LEU A 99 -11.50 9.49 -0.22
N LEU A 100 -12.47 9.91 0.59
CA LEU A 100 -13.04 11.25 0.49
C LEU A 100 -12.39 12.25 1.43
N VAL A 101 -12.23 11.91 2.71
CA VAL A 101 -11.78 12.84 3.74
C VAL A 101 -10.26 12.83 3.84
N ILE A 102 -9.65 11.67 4.09
CA ILE A 102 -8.18 11.59 4.27
C ILE A 102 -7.48 12.05 3.00
N SER A 103 -7.84 11.51 1.84
CA SER A 103 -7.23 11.91 0.57
C SER A 103 -7.40 13.41 0.28
N GLY A 104 -8.57 13.99 0.61
CA GLY A 104 -8.80 15.43 0.48
C GLY A 104 -7.89 16.27 1.39
N VAL A 105 -7.74 15.87 2.65
CA VAL A 105 -6.84 16.52 3.61
C VAL A 105 -5.38 16.35 3.21
N SER A 106 -4.96 15.16 2.75
CA SER A 106 -3.61 14.90 2.24
C SER A 106 -3.28 15.81 1.06
N ILE A 107 -4.21 15.98 0.11
CA ILE A 107 -4.01 16.91 -1.00
C ILE A 107 -3.88 18.34 -0.47
N LEU A 108 -4.69 18.78 0.49
CA LEU A 108 -4.58 20.14 1.04
C LEU A 108 -3.29 20.38 1.83
N ALA A 109 -2.78 19.36 2.53
CA ALA A 109 -1.58 19.45 3.36
C ALA A 109 -0.26 19.45 2.57
N VAL A 110 -0.28 18.97 1.31
CA VAL A 110 0.90 18.98 0.45
C VAL A 110 1.04 20.34 -0.24
N ASP A 111 2.14 21.03 0.04
CA ASP A 111 2.49 22.35 -0.50
C ASP A 111 3.13 22.32 -1.90
N GLU A 112 3.33 21.15 -2.49
CA GLU A 112 3.94 21.01 -3.82
C GLU A 112 3.02 21.49 -4.95
N THR A 113 3.60 22.22 -5.91
CA THR A 113 2.93 22.64 -7.15
C THR A 113 3.84 22.39 -8.36
N PRO A 114 3.46 21.53 -9.32
CA PRO A 114 2.21 20.76 -9.41
C PRO A 114 2.19 19.51 -8.51
N LYS A 115 1.03 19.19 -7.93
CA LYS A 115 0.79 17.94 -7.18
C LYS A 115 0.82 16.77 -8.15
N LYS A 116 1.69 15.78 -7.91
CA LYS A 116 1.84 14.59 -8.76
C LYS A 116 1.71 13.32 -7.93
N VAL A 117 1.30 12.26 -8.61
CA VAL A 117 1.33 10.90 -8.09
C VAL A 117 2.51 10.21 -8.76
N ASP A 118 3.52 9.82 -7.99
CA ASP A 118 4.75 9.27 -8.53
C ASP A 118 4.54 7.84 -9.08
N ASP A 119 3.79 7.02 -8.36
CA ASP A 119 3.55 5.61 -8.73
C ASP A 119 2.22 5.38 -9.47
N LEU A 120 2.06 6.00 -10.64
CA LEU A 120 0.82 5.89 -11.44
C LEU A 120 0.41 4.45 -11.76
N GLY A 121 1.38 3.55 -12.00
CA GLY A 121 1.09 2.14 -12.31
C GLY A 121 0.53 1.38 -11.10
N VAL A 122 1.12 1.54 -9.92
CA VAL A 122 0.62 0.94 -8.67
C VAL A 122 -0.74 1.55 -8.31
N PHE A 123 -0.86 2.87 -8.43
CA PHE A 123 -2.11 3.60 -8.22
C PHE A 123 -3.25 3.08 -9.11
N ALA A 124 -2.98 2.80 -10.39
CA ALA A 124 -3.99 2.25 -11.29
C ALA A 124 -4.45 0.84 -10.86
N VAL A 125 -3.51 -0.04 -10.49
CA VAL A 125 -3.84 -1.39 -10.02
C VAL A 125 -4.67 -1.35 -8.74
N THR A 126 -4.27 -0.54 -7.76
CA THR A 126 -4.97 -0.42 -6.48
C THR A 126 -6.34 0.24 -6.63
N SER A 127 -6.48 1.23 -7.51
CA SER A 127 -7.77 1.89 -7.81
C SER A 127 -8.75 0.96 -8.52
N ILE A 128 -8.29 0.16 -9.48
CA ILE A 128 -9.14 -0.83 -10.14
C ILE A 128 -9.56 -1.92 -9.15
N ALA A 129 -8.61 -2.39 -8.32
CA ALA A 129 -8.89 -3.38 -7.30
C ALA A 129 -9.85 -2.88 -6.23
N SER A 130 -9.79 -1.60 -5.83
CA SER A 130 -10.71 -1.03 -4.84
C SER A 130 -12.15 -0.96 -5.38
N LEU A 131 -12.32 -0.55 -6.64
CA LEU A 131 -13.63 -0.59 -7.31
C LEU A 131 -14.15 -2.03 -7.42
N PHE A 132 -13.29 -2.96 -7.81
CA PHE A 132 -13.63 -4.38 -7.86
C PHE A 132 -14.03 -4.91 -6.48
N ALA A 133 -13.32 -4.52 -5.40
CA ALA A 133 -13.63 -4.96 -4.05
C ALA A 133 -15.03 -4.53 -3.60
N TYR A 134 -15.48 -3.31 -3.94
CA TYR A 134 -16.84 -2.86 -3.66
C TYR A 134 -17.90 -3.63 -4.45
N ILE A 135 -17.64 -3.88 -5.74
CA ILE A 135 -18.53 -4.69 -6.58
C ILE A 135 -18.61 -6.12 -6.03
N TRP A 136 -17.46 -6.70 -5.65
CA TRP A 136 -17.37 -8.02 -5.06
C TRP A 136 -18.14 -8.11 -3.74
N LEU A 137 -17.94 -7.15 -2.83
CA LEU A 137 -18.68 -7.07 -1.58
C LEU A 137 -20.19 -7.01 -1.81
N TYR A 138 -20.63 -6.21 -2.79
CA TYR A 138 -22.04 -6.15 -3.18
C TYR A 138 -22.55 -7.49 -3.72
N LEU A 139 -21.78 -8.17 -4.57
CA LEU A 139 -22.15 -9.49 -5.11
C LEU A 139 -22.30 -10.54 -4.01
N CYS A 140 -21.37 -10.59 -3.04
CA CYS A 140 -21.46 -11.51 -1.90
C CYS A 140 -22.73 -11.27 -1.09
N LEU A 141 -23.02 -10.01 -0.74
CA LEU A 141 -24.13 -9.69 0.18
C LEU A 141 -25.51 -9.69 -0.46
N GLN A 142 -25.64 -9.37 -1.75
CA GLN A 142 -26.95 -9.16 -2.40
C GLN A 142 -27.29 -10.20 -3.46
N THR A 143 -26.29 -10.76 -4.15
CA THR A 143 -26.55 -11.61 -5.33
C THR A 143 -26.35 -13.08 -5.04
N TRP A 144 -25.24 -13.45 -4.37
CA TRP A 144 -24.84 -14.84 -4.25
C TRP A 144 -25.44 -15.54 -3.02
N SER A 145 -25.28 -14.94 -1.85
CA SER A 145 -25.86 -15.39 -0.59
C SER A 145 -26.42 -14.19 0.17
N PRO A 146 -27.72 -13.90 -0.02
CA PRO A 146 -28.37 -12.76 0.63
C PRO A 146 -28.11 -12.75 2.14
N ASP A 147 -27.52 -11.66 2.62
CA ASP A 147 -27.26 -11.36 4.03
C ASP A 147 -26.36 -12.35 4.79
N HIS A 148 -25.69 -13.26 4.08
CA HIS A 148 -24.78 -14.24 4.68
C HIS A 148 -23.53 -14.43 3.80
N ILE A 149 -22.35 -14.53 4.41
CA ILE A 149 -21.10 -14.79 3.67
C ILE A 149 -20.81 -16.28 3.72
N SER A 150 -20.74 -16.93 2.56
CA SER A 150 -20.37 -18.35 2.50
C SER A 150 -18.86 -18.54 2.76
N PRO A 151 -18.44 -19.71 3.27
CA PRO A 151 -17.01 -19.98 3.45
C PRO A 151 -16.21 -19.85 2.15
N VAL A 152 -16.83 -20.15 1.01
CA VAL A 152 -16.19 -20.03 -0.32
C VAL A 152 -15.92 -18.56 -0.67
N GLU A 153 -16.88 -17.66 -0.43
CA GLU A 153 -16.68 -16.22 -0.63
C GLU A 153 -15.59 -15.67 0.30
N ALA A 154 -15.56 -16.11 1.55
CA ALA A 154 -14.53 -15.70 2.51
C ALA A 154 -13.13 -16.11 2.04
N TRP A 155 -12.97 -17.37 1.62
CA TRP A 155 -11.70 -17.86 1.07
C TRP A 155 -11.31 -17.16 -0.24
N LEU A 156 -12.25 -16.93 -1.15
CA LEU A 156 -11.99 -16.19 -2.38
C LEU A 156 -11.55 -14.75 -2.11
N THR A 157 -12.20 -14.08 -1.17
CA THR A 157 -11.83 -12.72 -0.73
C THR A 157 -10.40 -12.70 -0.19
N LEU A 158 -10.02 -13.71 0.61
CA LEU A 158 -8.66 -13.85 1.11
C LEU A 158 -7.64 -14.09 -0.01
N VAL A 159 -7.99 -14.90 -1.02
CA VAL A 159 -7.13 -15.12 -2.20
C VAL A 159 -6.96 -13.84 -3.01
N PHE A 160 -8.03 -13.06 -3.21
CA PHE A 160 -7.97 -11.78 -3.92
C PHE A 160 -7.02 -10.79 -3.27
N PHE A 161 -6.89 -10.81 -1.93
CA PHE A 161 -5.87 -10.01 -1.24
C PHE A 161 -4.45 -10.38 -1.69
N PHE A 162 -4.08 -11.67 -1.71
CA PHE A 162 -2.76 -12.09 -2.18
C PHE A 162 -2.53 -11.81 -3.67
N VAL A 163 -3.58 -11.94 -4.49
CA VAL A 163 -3.53 -11.58 -5.92
C VAL A 163 -3.27 -10.08 -6.07
N LEU A 164 -3.97 -9.22 -5.33
CA LEU A 164 -3.75 -7.78 -5.33
C LEU A 164 -2.31 -7.42 -4.96
N VAL A 165 -1.77 -8.00 -3.89
CA VAL A 165 -0.39 -7.76 -3.46
C VAL A 165 0.60 -8.17 -4.55
N GLY A 166 0.40 -9.34 -5.17
CA GLY A 166 1.24 -9.82 -6.27
C GLY A 166 1.18 -8.92 -7.52
N LEU A 167 -0.02 -8.45 -7.89
CA LEU A 167 -0.22 -7.54 -9.01
C LEU A 167 0.41 -6.16 -8.73
N ALA A 168 0.22 -5.62 -7.52
CA ALA A 168 0.80 -4.35 -7.12
C ALA A 168 2.34 -4.40 -7.09
N PHE A 169 2.91 -5.48 -6.53
CA PHE A 169 4.36 -5.72 -6.56
C PHE A 169 4.89 -5.82 -7.99
N SER A 170 4.18 -6.51 -8.87
CA SER A 170 4.55 -6.63 -10.29
C SER A 170 4.50 -5.27 -10.99
N ALA A 171 3.47 -4.45 -10.72
CA ALA A 171 3.32 -3.12 -11.27
C ALA A 171 4.41 -2.16 -10.77
N ASP A 172 4.77 -2.21 -9.49
CA ASP A 172 5.89 -1.46 -8.92
C ASP A 172 7.20 -1.84 -9.61
N LYS A 173 7.48 -3.14 -9.75
CA LYS A 173 8.70 -3.60 -10.42
C LYS A 173 8.78 -3.20 -11.89
N LEU A 174 7.65 -3.20 -12.59
CA LEU A 174 7.55 -2.73 -13.97
C LEU A 174 7.77 -1.21 -14.07
N ASN A 175 7.18 -0.42 -13.17
CA ASN A 175 7.39 1.03 -13.14
C ASN A 175 8.85 1.38 -12.92
N GLN A 176 9.50 0.78 -11.91
CA GLN A 176 10.93 0.97 -11.64
C GLN A 176 11.78 0.65 -12.87
N TRP A 177 11.50 -0.46 -13.55
CA TRP A 177 12.23 -0.84 -14.76
C TRP A 177 12.03 0.15 -15.93
N VAL A 178 10.82 0.68 -16.11
CA VAL A 178 10.54 1.69 -17.13
C VAL A 178 11.27 3.00 -16.80
N GLU A 179 11.31 3.38 -15.52
CA GLU A 179 11.96 4.61 -15.07
C GLU A 179 13.49 4.52 -15.20
N ASP A 180 14.09 3.38 -14.82
CA ASP A 180 15.52 3.12 -15.00
C ASP A 180 15.92 3.19 -16.48
N LYS A 181 15.07 2.69 -17.38
CA LYS A 181 15.29 2.79 -18.83
C LYS A 181 15.24 4.22 -19.34
N LYS A 182 14.29 5.03 -18.85
CA LYS A 182 14.18 6.45 -19.23
C LYS A 182 15.42 7.23 -18.79
N LYS A 183 15.85 7.06 -17.54
CA LYS A 183 17.07 7.71 -17.02
C LYS A 183 18.30 7.33 -17.84
N THR A 184 18.45 6.04 -18.15
CA THR A 184 19.55 5.56 -19.01
C THR A 184 19.52 6.21 -20.40
N GLN A 185 18.34 6.36 -21.00
CA GLN A 185 18.20 6.98 -22.32
C GLN A 185 18.51 8.48 -22.29
N GLU A 186 18.02 9.21 -21.28
CA GLU A 186 18.30 10.63 -21.07
C GLU A 186 19.80 10.89 -20.87
N GLU A 187 20.49 10.05 -20.08
CA GLU A 187 21.95 10.13 -19.89
C GLU A 187 22.72 9.94 -21.21
N ILE A 188 22.29 8.98 -22.05
CA ILE A 188 22.89 8.75 -23.37
C ILE A 188 22.66 9.95 -24.30
N GLU A 189 21.45 10.53 -24.32
CA GLU A 189 21.12 11.69 -25.14
C GLU A 189 21.92 12.93 -24.71
N ASP A 190 22.04 13.18 -23.39
CA ASP A 190 22.84 14.28 -22.84
C ASP A 190 24.33 14.11 -23.13
N GLN A 191 24.86 12.89 -23.06
CA GLN A 191 26.26 12.59 -23.39
C GLN A 191 26.55 12.86 -24.87
N ASN A 192 25.68 12.39 -25.77
CA ASN A 192 25.80 12.66 -27.20
C ASN A 192 25.78 14.16 -27.51
N ARG A 193 24.88 14.91 -26.86
CA ARG A 193 24.79 16.38 -27.02
C ARG A 193 26.06 17.10 -26.57
N ARG A 194 26.68 16.65 -25.48
CA ARG A 194 27.97 17.21 -24.99
C ARG A 194 29.11 16.93 -25.95
N ASP A 195 29.16 15.74 -26.54
CA ASP A 195 30.22 15.37 -27.47
C ASP A 195 30.09 16.09 -28.83
N GLU A 196 28.86 16.31 -29.32
CA GLU A 196 28.61 17.17 -30.49
C GLU A 196 29.10 18.62 -30.28
N LEU A 197 28.89 19.19 -29.08
CA LEU A 197 29.35 20.54 -28.75
C LEU A 197 30.88 20.65 -28.68
N LYS A 198 31.59 19.59 -28.27
CA LYS A 198 33.06 19.55 -28.27
C LYS A 198 33.60 19.51 -29.70
N ILE A 199 32.98 18.74 -30.59
CA ILE A 199 33.40 18.67 -32.00
C ILE A 199 33.25 20.04 -32.67
N LYS A 200 32.14 20.75 -32.44
CA LYS A 200 31.91 22.10 -32.99
C LYS A 200 32.84 23.18 -32.42
N LYS A 201 33.39 23.02 -31.22
CA LYS A 201 34.37 23.95 -30.64
C LYS A 201 35.80 23.73 -31.12
N ASN A 202 36.09 22.55 -31.69
CA ASN A 202 37.41 22.18 -32.20
C ASN A 202 37.53 22.35 -33.72
N GLN A 203 36.50 22.88 -34.39
CA GLN A 203 36.51 23.34 -35.79
C GLN A 203 36.50 24.87 -35.82
#